data_AF-A0A4Q5R325-F1
#
_entry.id   AF-A0A4Q5R325-F1
#
_cell.length_a   1.000
_cell.length_b   1.000
_cell.length_c   1.000
_cell.angle_alpha   90.00
_cell.angle_beta   90.00
_cell.angle_gamma   90.00
#
_symmetry.space_group_name_H-M   'P 1'
#
loop_
_entity.id
_entity.type
_entity.pdbx_description
1 polymer ?
#
loop_
_entity_poly.entity_id
_entity_poly.type
_entity_poly.pdbx_seq_one_letter_code
_entity_poly.pdbx_strand_id
1 'polypeptide(L)' 'MYRLTETEIDFIWDDIRARGVTMEGLQDSLLDHICCYVEEHLDEGSDFYQYYPKAISKFFISDLCEIENETILLLT' A
#
# COMPACT_ATOMS: atom_id res chain seq x y z
N MET A 1 13.64 2.64 14.59
CA MET A 1 12.38 2.19 13.97
C MET A 1 11.46 3.37 14.03
N TYR A 2 11.17 3.95 12.86
CA TYR A 2 10.12 4.94 12.74
C TYR A 2 8.81 4.26 13.13
N ARG A 3 7.93 4.97 13.83
CA ARG A 3 6.64 4.42 14.24
C ARG A 3 5.57 5.29 13.62
N LEU A 4 4.76 4.69 12.76
CA LEU A 4 3.63 5.38 12.17
C LEU A 4 2.66 5.82 13.26
N THR A 5 2.21 7.06 13.16
CA THR A 5 1.16 7.61 14.02
C THR A 5 -0.20 7.05 13.63
N GLU A 6 -1.15 7.06 14.56
CA GLU A 6 -2.52 6.58 14.31
C GLU A 6 -3.16 7.27 13.09
N THR A 7 -2.85 8.55 12.86
CA THR A 7 -3.31 9.31 11.68
C THR A 7 -2.77 8.74 10.37
N GLU A 8 -1.50 8.33 10.35
CA GLU A 8 -0.88 7.74 9.16
C GLU A 8 -1.44 6.34 8.92
N ILE A 9 -1.65 5.55 9.97
CA ILE A 9 -2.28 4.23 9.89
C ILE A 9 -3.71 4.34 9.35
N ASP A 10 -4.50 5.29 9.87
CA ASP A 10 -5.88 5.54 9.42
C ASP A 10 -5.90 5.98 7.94
N PHE A 11 -4.95 6.82 7.53
CA PHE A 11 -4.78 7.23 6.13
C PHE A 11 -4.49 6.05 5.20
N ILE A 12 -3.59 5.15 5.60
CA ILE A 12 -3.29 3.93 4.82
C ILE A 12 -4.55 3.08 4.68
N TRP A 13 -5.29 2.91 5.77
CA TRP A 13 -6.49 2.09 5.80
C TRP A 13 -7.62 2.66 4.95
N ASP A 14 -7.85 3.98 5.00
CA ASP A 14 -8.82 4.67 4.15
C ASP A 14 -8.40 4.61 2.67
N ASP A 15 -7.12 4.79 2.35
CA ASP A 15 -6.59 4.70 0.98
C ASP A 15 -6.75 3.28 0.40
N ILE A 16 -6.49 2.22 1.19
CA ILE A 16 -6.75 0.83 0.78
C ILE A 16 -8.24 0.62 0.45
N ARG A 17 -9.14 1.13 1.29
CA ARG A 17 -10.59 1.06 1.06
C ARG A 17 -11.01 1.87 -0.17
N ALA A 18 -10.47 3.08 -0.34
CA ALA A 18 -10.74 3.97 -1.47
C ALA A 18 -10.28 3.38 -2.81
N ARG A 19 -9.22 2.55 -2.81
CA ARG A 19 -8.75 1.80 -3.98
C ARG A 19 -9.64 0.61 -4.36
N GLY A 20 -10.69 0.31 -3.60
CA GLY A 20 -11.63 -0.76 -3.90
C GLY A 20 -11.28 -2.10 -3.28
N VAL A 21 -10.34 -2.16 -2.34
CA VAL A 21 -10.08 -3.38 -1.56
C VAL A 21 -11.19 -3.53 -0.53
N THR A 22 -12.21 -4.33 -0.84
CA THR A 22 -13.36 -4.58 0.06
C THR A 22 -13.18 -5.82 0.94
N MET A 23 -12.15 -6.63 0.68
CA MET A 23 -11.88 -7.85 1.44
C MET A 23 -11.13 -7.51 2.73
N GLU A 24 -11.76 -7.69 3.89
CA GLU A 24 -11.18 -7.36 5.20
C GLU A 24 -9.84 -8.05 5.45
N GLY A 25 -9.69 -9.33 5.08
CA GLY A 25 -8.42 -10.05 5.22
C GLY A 25 -7.29 -9.47 4.34
N LEU A 26 -7.63 -8.89 3.19
CA LEU A 26 -6.66 -8.22 2.34
C LEU A 26 -6.34 -6.82 2.88
N GLN A 27 -7.34 -6.10 3.41
CA GLN A 27 -7.12 -4.81 4.07
C GLN A 27 -6.12 -4.93 5.22
N ASP A 28 -6.32 -5.92 6.09
CA ASP A 28 -5.48 -6.15 7.28
C ASP A 28 -4.04 -6.55 6.88
N SER A 29 -3.93 -7.48 5.91
CA SER A 29 -2.62 -7.93 5.41
C SER A 29 -1.85 -6.82 4.69
N LEU A 30 -2.54 -5.96 3.92
CA LEU A 30 -1.94 -4.82 3.25
C LEU A 30 -1.52 -3.76 4.27
N LEU A 31 -2.40 -3.44 5.23
CA LEU A 31 -2.11 -2.47 6.28
C LEU A 31 -0.83 -2.87 7.04
N ASP A 32 -0.72 -4.12 7.48
CA ASP A 32 0.44 -4.63 8.21
C ASP A 32 1.73 -4.57 7.36
N HIS A 33 1.65 -5.03 6.10
CA HIS A 33 2.78 -4.99 5.17
C HIS A 33 3.25 -3.56 4.85
N ILE A 34 2.31 -2.64 4.60
CA ILE A 34 2.62 -1.26 4.27
C ILE A 34 3.19 -0.56 5.50
N CYS A 35 2.60 -0.79 6.68
CA CYS A 35 3.06 -0.23 7.95
C CYS A 35 4.51 -0.64 8.19
N CYS A 36 4.80 -1.94 8.18
CA CYS A 36 6.15 -2.48 8.38
C CYS A 36 7.14 -1.94 7.31
N TYR A 37 6.75 -1.96 6.03
CA TYR A 37 7.61 -1.47 4.95
C TYR A 37 7.99 0.00 5.10
N VAL A 38 6.99 0.85 5.42
CA VAL A 38 7.20 2.26 5.62
C VAL A 38 8.02 2.49 6.89
N GLU A 39 7.73 1.82 8.00
CA GLU A 39 8.52 1.95 9.24
C GLU A 39 9.99 1.54 9.08
N GLU A 40 10.27 0.59 8.18
CA GLU A 40 11.63 0.14 7.85
C GLU A 40 12.37 1.06 6.87
N HIS A 41 11.66 1.67 5.92
CA HIS A 41 12.28 2.49 4.86
C HIS A 41 12.16 4.00 5.08
N LEU A 42 11.26 4.44 5.96
CA LEU A 42 11.07 5.85 6.27
C LEU A 42 12.14 6.28 7.27
N ASP A 43 13.05 7.13 6.79
CA ASP A 43 14.08 7.75 7.62
C ASP A 43 13.49 8.89 8.45
N GLU A 44 14.06 9.18 9.62
CA GLU A 44 13.49 10.08 10.65
C GLU A 44 13.32 11.55 10.18
N GLY A 45 13.80 11.89 8.98
CA GLY A 45 13.65 13.20 8.34
C GLY A 45 12.86 13.20 7.02
N SER A 46 12.19 12.10 6.65
CA SER A 46 11.39 12.01 5.42
C SER A 46 9.89 12.12 5.70
N ASP A 47 9.19 12.93 4.92
CA ASP A 47 7.73 13.05 5.00
C ASP A 47 7.03 11.77 4.53
N PHE A 48 6.28 11.13 5.43
CA PHE A 48 5.41 10.00 5.12
C PHE A 48 4.53 10.26 3.90
N TYR A 49 3.86 11.41 3.84
CA TYR A 49 2.97 11.76 2.73
C TYR A 49 3.67 11.84 1.36
N GLN A 50 4.99 12.10 1.33
CA GLN A 50 5.76 12.09 0.09
C GLN A 50 6.29 10.70 -0.27
N TYR A 51 6.51 9.84 0.73
CA TYR A 51 7.05 8.51 0.56
C TYR A 51 5.96 7.45 0.32
N TYR A 52 4.86 7.52 1.07
CA TYR A 52 3.69 6.65 1.00
C TYR A 52 3.20 6.36 -0.42
N PRO A 53 2.94 7.36 -1.29
CA PRO A 53 2.50 7.10 -2.66
C PRO A 53 3.49 6.26 -3.48
N LYS A 54 4.79 6.27 -3.14
CA LYS A 54 5.81 5.42 -3.78
C LYS A 54 5.78 4.00 -3.22
N ALA A 55 5.61 3.87 -1.91
CA ALA A 55 5.48 2.57 -1.25
C ALA A 55 4.22 1.84 -1.74
N ILE A 56 3.05 2.48 -1.64
CA ILE A 56 1.75 1.92 -2.02
C ILE A 56 1.70 1.57 -3.52
N SER A 57 2.33 2.39 -4.38
CA SER A 57 2.43 2.10 -5.80
C SER A 57 3.22 0.82 -6.05
N LYS A 58 4.22 0.49 -5.23
CA LYS A 58 4.98 -0.75 -5.35
C LYS A 58 4.18 -1.99 -4.95
N PHE A 59 3.35 -1.89 -3.91
CA PHE A 59 2.44 -2.96 -3.49
C PHE A 59 1.28 -3.13 -4.48
N PHE A 60 0.55 -2.06 -4.77
CA PHE A 60 -0.61 -2.12 -5.65
C PHE A 60 -0.25 -2.36 -7.11
N ILE A 61 0.90 -1.89 -7.63
CA ILE A 61 1.33 -2.26 -8.99
C ILE A 61 1.75 -3.73 -9.04
N SER A 62 2.42 -4.28 -8.02
CA SER A 62 2.72 -5.72 -8.04
C SER A 62 1.47 -6.59 -7.95
N ASP A 63 0.49 -6.21 -7.11
CA ASP A 63 -0.72 -7.00 -6.92
C ASP A 63 -1.80 -6.79 -8.02
N LEU A 64 -1.93 -5.59 -8.60
CA LEU A 64 -2.93 -5.30 -9.66
C LEU A 64 -2.39 -5.47 -11.08
N CYS A 65 -1.10 -5.18 -11.34
CA CYS A 65 -0.58 -5.20 -12.70
C CYS A 65 -0.39 -6.63 -13.22
N GLU A 66 -0.19 -7.63 -12.34
CA GLU A 66 -0.20 -9.04 -12.76
C GLU A 66 -1.60 -9.51 -13.17
N ILE A 67 -2.65 -9.10 -12.44
CA ILE A 67 -4.04 -9.49 -12.77
C ILE A 67 -4.56 -8.77 -14.03
N GLU A 68 -4.21 -7.49 -14.23
CA GLU A 68 -4.61 -6.76 -15.44
C GLU A 68 -3.78 -7.14 -16.68
N ASN A 69 -2.47 -7.43 -16.57
CA ASN A 69 -1.70 -7.85 -17.75
C ASN A 69 -1.94 -9.30 -18.18
N GLU A 70 -2.24 -10.24 -17.27
CA GLU A 70 -2.62 -11.60 -17.71
C GLU A 70 -3.96 -11.59 -18.45
N THR A 71 -4.89 -10.69 -18.10
CA THR A 71 -6.20 -10.62 -18.75
C THR A 71 -6.15 -9.91 -20.11
N ILE A 72 -5.27 -8.91 -20.29
CA ILE A 72 -5.17 -8.17 -21.57
C ILE A 72 -4.27 -8.89 -22.58
N LEU A 73 -3.27 -9.67 -22.15
CA LEU A 73 -2.32 -10.32 -23.07
C LEU A 73 -2.77 -11.72 -23.59
N LEU A 74 -3.82 -12.32 -23.03
CA LEU A 74 -4.38 -13.61 -23.50
C LEU A 74 -5.56 -13.49 -24.48
N LEU A 75 -5.92 -12.25 -24.88
CA LEU A 75 -7.02 -11.99 -25.84
C LEU A 75 -6.57 -11.32 -27.16
N THR A 76 -5.27 -11.29 -27.47
CA THR A 76 -4.75 -10.92 -28.80
C THR A 76 -3.88 -12.05 -29.36
#